data_AF-A0A511HI06-F1
#
_entry.id   AF-A0A511HI06-F1
#
_cell.length_a   1.000
_cell.length_b   1.000
_cell.length_c   1.000
_cell.angle_alpha   90.00
_cell.angle_beta   90.00
_cell.angle_gamma   90.00
#
_symmetry.space_group_name_H-M   'P 1'
#
loop_
_entity.id
_entity.type
_entity.pdbx_description
1 polymer ?
#
loop_
_entity_poly.entity_id
_entity_poly.type
_entity_poly.pdbx_seq_one_letter_code
_entity_poly.pdbx_strand_id
1 'polypeptide(L)' 'MREKLQCELGALAAGLPLDGPLVSDQGGLVVLDSGFRVRYQLDLGRGLLRLTHVAAPSLPRPWPDVPPVDP' A
#
# COMPACT_ATOMS: atom_id res chain seq x y z
N MET A 1 -0.35 7.30 -17.81
CA MET A 1 0.38 6.61 -16.71
C MET A 1 -0.27 6.83 -15.36
N ARG A 2 -0.61 8.08 -14.97
CA ARG A 2 -1.33 8.37 -13.72
C ARG A 2 -2.64 7.61 -13.57
N GLU A 3 -3.48 7.58 -14.61
CA GLU A 3 -4.77 6.87 -14.59
C GLU A 3 -4.63 5.36 -14.35
N LYS A 4 -3.66 4.70 -14.99
CA LYS A 4 -3.39 3.27 -14.77
C LYS A 4 -3.07 2.99 -13.30
N LEU A 5 -2.19 3.80 -12.70
CA LEU A 5 -1.84 3.68 -11.29
C LEU A 5 -3.04 3.91 -10.37
N GLN A 6 -3.90 4.90 -10.69
CA GLN A 6 -5.12 5.18 -9.93
C GLN A 6 -6.10 3.99 -9.99
N CYS A 7 -6.27 3.37 -11.15
CA CYS A 7 -7.07 2.15 -11.30
C CYS A 7 -6.49 0.97 -10.51
N GLU A 8 -5.18 0.75 -10.58
CA GLU A 8 -4.49 -0.35 -9.88
C GLU A 8 -4.58 -0.20 -8.35
N LEU A 9 -4.40 1.01 -7.83
CA LEU A 9 -4.57 1.31 -6.41
C LEU A 9 -6.03 1.13 -5.97
N GLY A 10 -6.99 1.52 -6.82
CA GLY A 10 -8.41 1.28 -6.57
C GLY A 10 -8.75 -0.20 -6.52
N ALA A 11 -8.19 -1.00 -7.44
CA ALA A 11 -8.36 -2.44 -7.47
C ALA A 11 -7.73 -3.14 -6.26
N LEU A 12 -6.55 -2.69 -5.81
CA LEU A 12 -5.93 -3.14 -4.57
C LEU A 12 -6.86 -2.91 -3.38
N ALA A 13 -7.42 -1.70 -3.27
CA ALA A 13 -8.32 -1.36 -2.17
C ALA A 13 -9.63 -2.16 -2.19
N ALA A 14 -10.16 -2.45 -3.38
CA ALA A 14 -11.37 -3.24 -3.56
C ALA A 14 -11.17 -4.75 -3.33
N GLY A 15 -9.97 -5.28 -3.62
CA GLY A 15 -9.64 -6.70 -3.49
C GLY A 15 -9.15 -7.13 -2.12
N LEU A 16 -8.94 -6.19 -1.19
CA LEU A 16 -8.50 -6.51 0.16
C LEU A 16 -9.69 -7.01 0.99
N PRO A 17 -9.59 -8.21 1.60
CA PRO A 17 -10.65 -8.73 2.45
C PRO A 17 -10.70 -7.91 3.73
N LEU A 18 -11.53 -6.86 3.73
CA LEU A 18 -11.86 -6.08 4.93
C LEU A 18 -12.79 -6.84 5.88
N ASP A 19 -13.27 -8.03 5.48
CA ASP A 19 -14.22 -8.88 6.20
C ASP A 19 -13.58 -9.88 7.20
N GLY A 20 -12.25 -9.86 7.35
CA GLY A 20 -11.55 -10.67 8.37
C GLY A 20 -11.35 -9.92 9.68
N PRO A 21 -10.92 -10.59 10.77
CA PRO A 21 -10.39 -9.89 11.95
C PRO A 21 -9.09 -9.17 11.52
N LEU A 22 -9.26 -7.94 11.05
CA LEU A 22 -8.17 -7.11 10.60
C LEU A 22 -7.30 -6.78 11.82
N VAL A 23 -6.05 -7.21 11.77
CA VAL A 23 -5.10 -6.93 12.84
C VAL A 23 -4.63 -5.49 12.67
N SER A 24 -4.81 -4.64 13.69
CA SER A 24 -4.15 -3.33 13.73
C SER A 24 -2.66 -3.55 13.52
N ASP A 25 -2.07 -2.87 12.54
CA ASP A 25 -0.70 -3.05 12.04
C ASP A 25 -0.49 -4.05 10.89
N GLN A 26 -1.57 -4.52 10.25
CA GLN A 26 -1.43 -5.28 9.01
C GLN A 26 -1.00 -4.36 7.86
N GLY A 27 0.32 -4.25 7.67
CA GLY A 27 0.96 -3.60 6.54
C GLY A 27 1.37 -4.60 5.48
N GLY A 28 1.29 -4.20 4.20
CA GLY A 28 1.64 -5.05 3.07
C GLY A 28 2.45 -4.32 2.02
N LEU A 29 3.24 -5.09 1.27
CA LEU A 29 3.92 -4.68 0.05
C LEU A 29 3.21 -5.34 -1.12
N VAL A 30 2.76 -4.55 -2.09
CA VAL A 30 2.28 -5.04 -3.38
C VAL A 30 3.08 -4.42 -4.52
N VAL A 31 3.32 -5.21 -5.56
CA VAL A 31 3.83 -4.72 -6.83
C VAL A 31 2.65 -4.63 -7.79
N LEU A 32 2.37 -3.42 -8.28
CA LEU A 32 1.34 -3.18 -9.27
C LEU A 32 1.81 -3.65 -10.66
N ASP A 33 0.87 -3.90 -11.56
CA ASP A 33 1.18 -4.33 -12.94
C ASP A 33 1.99 -3.27 -13.71
N SER A 34 1.84 -2.00 -13.37
CA SER A 34 2.69 -0.89 -13.81
C SER A 34 4.15 -0.95 -13.31
N GLY A 35 4.50 -1.92 -12.46
CA GLY A 35 5.83 -2.09 -11.86
C GLY A 35 6.07 -1.21 -10.63
N PHE A 36 5.06 -0.46 -10.18
CA PHE A 36 5.15 0.33 -8.96
C PHE A 36 5.06 -0.56 -7.73
N ARG A 37 5.96 -0.33 -6.78
CA ARG A 37 5.98 -1.00 -5.49
C ARG A 37 5.29 -0.12 -4.46
N VAL A 38 4.21 -0.60 -3.86
CA VAL A 38 3.35 0.16 -2.96
C VAL A 38 3.31 -0.51 -1.60
N ARG A 39 3.68 0.26 -0.56
CA ARG A 39 3.50 -0.14 0.84
C ARG A 39 2.23 0.50 1.36
N TYR A 40 1.37 -0.33 1.93
CA TYR A 40 0.15 0.12 2.56
C TYR A 40 0.10 -0.35 4.00
N GLN A 41 -0.64 0.37 4.82
CA GLN A 41 -1.01 -0.01 6.17
C GLN A 41 -2.51 0.14 6.30
N LEU A 42 -3.14 -0.79 7.02
CA LEU A 42 -4.58 -0.77 7.18
C LEU A 42 -4.96 0.08 8.41
N ASP A 43 -5.71 1.15 8.17
CA ASP A 43 -6.22 2.04 9.20
C ASP A 43 -7.62 1.60 9.59
N LEU A 44 -7.72 0.91 10.73
CA LEU A 44 -8.98 0.38 11.25
C LEU A 44 -9.88 1.43 11.87
N GLY A 45 -9.31 2.54 12.36
CA GLY A 45 -10.09 3.65 12.88
C GLY A 45 -10.98 4.28 11.81
N ARG A 46 -10.57 4.15 10.53
CA ARG A 46 -11.29 4.72 9.39
C ARG A 46 -11.78 3.70 8.36
N GLY A 47 -11.38 2.43 8.49
CA GLY A 47 -11.66 1.39 7.48
C GLY A 47 -11.00 1.70 6.13
N LEU A 48 -9.82 2.31 6.16
CA LEU A 48 -9.13 2.81 4.97
C LEU A 48 -7.74 2.20 4.82
N LEU A 49 -7.26 2.16 3.59
CA LEU A 49 -5.88 1.81 3.30
C LEU A 49 -5.03 3.06 3.23
N ARG A 50 -4.08 3.17 4.14
CA ARG A 50 -3.10 4.25 4.15
C ARG A 50 -1.91 3.83 3.32
N LEU A 51 -1.74 4.45 2.17
CA LEU A 51 -0.53 4.31 1.37
C LEU A 51 0.62 5.00 2.12
N THR A 52 1.59 4.22 2.60
CA THR A 52 2.73 4.76 3.34
C THR A 52 3.89 5.05 2.41
N HIS A 53 4.12 4.22 1.39
CA HIS A 53 5.18 4.40 0.41
C HIS A 53 4.75 3.98 -0.99
N VAL A 54 5.19 4.72 -2.01
CA VAL A 54 5.01 4.38 -3.43
C VAL A 54 6.35 4.57 -4.12
N ALA A 55 6.91 3.49 -4.66
CA ALA A 55 8.17 3.49 -5.39
C ALA A 55 7.93 3.16 -6.87
N ALA A 56 8.43 4.03 -7.74
CA ALA A 56 8.39 3.80 -9.19
C ALA A 56 9.30 2.62 -9.60
N PRO A 57 8.99 1.92 -10.69
CA PRO A 57 9.79 0.80 -11.19
C PRO A 57 11.26 1.16 -11.47
N SER A 58 11.54 2.42 -11.79
CA SER A 58 12.89 2.93 -12.10
C SER A 58 13.75 3.26 -10.86
N LEU A 59 13.22 3.14 -9.64
CA LEU A 59 13.97 3.46 -8.42
C LEU A 59 14.50 2.17 -7.76
N PRO A 60 15.82 1.90 -7.79
CA PRO A 60 16.42 0.72 -7.17
C PRO A 60 16.60 0.90 -5.64
N ARG A 61 15.81 1.76 -4.98
CA ARG A 61 15.99 1.97 -3.54
C ARG A 61 15.53 0.73 -2.78
N PRO A 62 16.37 0.18 -1.87
CA PRO A 62 15.89 -0.74 -0.86
C PRO A 62 14.81 -0.01 -0.05
N TRP A 63 13.70 -0.69 0.16
CA TRP A 63 12.66 -0.17 1.02
C TRP A 63 13.27 0.11 2.40
N PRO A 64 13.00 1.27 3.03
CA PRO A 64 13.41 1.44 4.40
C PRO A 64 12.71 0.35 5.23
N ASP A 65 13.52 -0.51 5.84
CA ASP A 65 13.09 -1.59 6.74
C ASP A 65 12.35 -1.05 7.97
N VAL A 66 12.49 0.25 8.23
CA VAL A 66 11.95 0.95 9.40
C VAL A 66 10.54 1.49 9.08
N PRO A 67 9.48 1.08 9.80
CA PRO A 67 8.22 1.79 9.76
C PRO A 67 8.44 3.24 10.23
N PRO A 68 7.77 4.25 9.64
CA PRO A 68 7.85 5.61 10.16
C PRO A 68 7.34 5.59 11.60
N VAL A 69 8.24 5.78 12.56
CA VAL A 69 7.87 6.09 13.94
C VAL A 69 7.29 7.50 13.92
N ASP A 70 6.00 7.60 14.23
CA ASP A 70 5.34 8.88 14.43
C ASP A 70 5.92 9.51 15.73
N PRO A 71 6.29 10.80 15.75
CA PRO A 71 6.82 11.48 16.93
C PRO A 71 5.77 11.73 18.02
#